data_AF-A0A3M1XSS4-F1
#
_entry.id   AF-A0A3M1XSS4-F1
#
_cell.length_a   1.000
_cell.length_b   1.000
_cell.length_c   1.000
_cell.angle_alpha   90.00
_cell.angle_beta   90.00
_cell.angle_gamma   90.00
#
_symmetry.space_group_name_H-M   'P 1'
#
loop_
_entity.id
_entity.type
_entity.pdbx_description
1 polymer ?
#
loop_
_entity_poly.entity_id
_entity_poly.type
_entity_poly.pdbx_seq_one_letter_code
_entity_poly.pdbx_strand_id
1 'polypeptide(L)' 'MVQKPFNEAQLEAIKQFYQSLKQSNQEEISMTEAILAWFTEGYAEKFREQYLSANVAVLQH' A
#
# COMPACT_ATOMS: atom_id res chain seq x y z
N MET A 1 -17.45 -4.68 -8.58
CA MET A 1 -16.07 -4.82 -9.11
C MET A 1 -15.38 -5.86 -8.23
N VAL A 2 -14.81 -6.92 -8.80
CA VAL A 2 -14.06 -7.90 -8.01
C VAL A 2 -12.78 -7.24 -7.54
N GLN A 3 -12.63 -7.06 -6.23
CA GLN A 3 -11.43 -6.45 -5.66
C GLN A 3 -10.26 -7.42 -5.84
N LYS A 4 -9.09 -6.92 -6.29
CA LYS A 4 -7.91 -7.75 -6.57
C LYS A 4 -7.50 -8.55 -5.31
N PRO A 5 -6.92 -9.75 -5.46
CA PRO A 5 -6.35 -10.50 -4.33
C PRO A 5 -5.40 -9.62 -3.51
N PHE A 6 -5.38 -9.81 -2.18
CA PHE A 6 -4.63 -8.96 -1.25
C PHE A 6 -3.17 -8.77 -1.65
N ASN A 7 -2.50 -9.84 -2.10
CA ASN A 7 -1.10 -9.80 -2.49
C ASN A 7 -0.85 -8.88 -3.71
N GLU A 8 -1.76 -8.91 -4.68
CA GLU A 8 -1.69 -8.05 -5.87
C GLU A 8 -1.97 -6.60 -5.50
N ALA A 9 -2.99 -6.36 -4.68
CA ALA A 9 -3.33 -5.03 -4.19
C ALA A 9 -2.21 -4.41 -3.35
N GLN A 10 -1.57 -5.19 -2.49
CA GLN A 10 -0.44 -4.75 -1.67
C GLN A 10 0.78 -4.42 -2.54
N LEU A 11 1.08 -5.22 -3.55
CA LEU A 11 2.19 -4.95 -4.47
C LEU A 11 1.95 -3.64 -5.24
N GLU A 12 0.72 -3.38 -5.68
CA GLU A 12 0.36 -2.12 -6.33
C GLU A 12 0.47 -0.92 -5.38
N ALA A 13 0.01 -1.08 -4.13
CA ALA A 13 0.10 -0.03 -3.12
C ALA A 13 1.56 0.36 -2.82
N ILE A 14 2.46 -0.62 -2.67
CA ILE A 14 3.90 -0.37 -2.48
C ILE A 14 4.50 0.38 -3.68
N LYS A 15 4.11 0.02 -4.91
CA LYS A 15 4.58 0.72 -6.13
C LYS A 15 4.11 2.16 -6.17
N GLN A 16 2.84 2.41 -5.81
CA GLN A 16 2.29 3.75 -5.76
C GLN A 16 2.96 4.60 -4.67
N PHE A 17 3.20 4.01 -3.49
CA PHE A 17 3.94 4.66 -2.41
C PHE A 17 5.35 5.06 -2.84
N TYR A 18 6.08 4.16 -3.49
CA TYR A 18 7.40 4.48 -4.04
C TYR A 18 7.35 5.63 -5.06
N GLN A 19 6.34 5.64 -5.95
CA GLN A 19 6.15 6.74 -6.90
C GLN A 19 5.82 8.07 -6.21
N SER A 20 5.01 8.07 -5.14
CA SER A 20 4.68 9.31 -4.41
C SER A 20 5.89 9.87 -3.68
N LEU A 21 6.75 9.01 -3.13
CA LEU A 21 8.01 9.45 -2.51
C LEU A 21 8.94 10.08 -3.54
N LYS A 22 9.07 9.48 -4.73
CA LYS A 22 9.86 10.06 -5.84
C LYS A 22 9.36 11.40 -6.33
N GLN A 23 8.04 11.63 -6.31
CA GLN A 23 7.45 12.91 -6.72
C GLN A 23 7.62 14.01 -5.68
N SER A 24 7.92 13.67 -4.43
CA SER A 24 7.94 14.61 -3.30
C SER A 24 9.27 15.36 -3.13
N ASN A 25 10.19 15.30 -4.11
CA ASN A 25 11.51 15.95 -4.09
C ASN A 25 12.39 15.62 -2.85
N GLN A 26 12.06 14.56 -2.10
CA GLN A 26 12.98 13.99 -1.13
C GLN A 26 14.10 13.28 -1.91
N GLU A 27 15.32 13.28 -1.35
CA GLU A 27 16.51 12.58 -1.88
C GLU A 27 16.16 11.25 -2.55
N GLU A 28 16.93 10.84 -3.57
CA GLU A 28 16.73 9.60 -4.32
C GLU A 28 16.54 8.40 -3.38
N ILE A 29 15.28 8.11 -3.04
CA ILE A 29 14.95 6.93 -2.24
C ILE A 29 14.98 5.72 -3.17
N SER A 30 15.71 4.69 -2.76
CA SER A 30 15.70 3.42 -3.47
C SER A 30 14.39 2.66 -3.25
N MET A 31 14.07 1.73 -4.15
CA MET A 31 12.92 0.84 -3.97
C MET A 31 13.03 0.03 -2.67
N THR A 32 14.24 -0.36 -2.28
CA THR A 32 14.50 -1.12 -1.04
C THR A 32 14.13 -0.29 0.18
N GLU A 33 14.54 0.97 0.23
CA GLU A 33 14.21 1.88 1.34
C GLU A 33 12.72 2.16 1.42
N ALA A 34 12.05 2.33 0.28
CA ALA A 34 10.60 2.48 0.24
C ALA A 34 9.86 1.24 0.76
N ILE A 35 10.35 0.03 0.43
CA ILE A 35 9.81 -1.22 0.98
C ILE A 35 10.04 -1.30 2.49
N LEU A 36 11.24 -0.95 2.97
CA LEU A 36 11.53 -0.94 4.40
C LEU A 36 10.59 0.03 5.13
N ALA A 37 10.52 1.28 4.69
CA ALA A 37 9.61 2.29 5.24
C ALA A 37 8.16 1.81 5.23
N TRP A 38 7.70 1.19 4.14
CA TRP A 38 6.35 0.63 4.03
C TRP A 38 6.01 -0.34 5.18
N PHE A 39 6.97 -1.21 5.54
CA PHE A 39 6.79 -2.21 6.60
C PHE A 39 7.16 -1.71 8.00
N THR A 40 8.02 -0.69 8.14
CA THR A 40 8.48 -0.22 9.45
C THR A 40 7.73 1.01 9.98
N GLU A 41 7.09 1.79 9.10
CA GLU A 41 6.40 3.04 9.48
C GLU A 41 4.87 2.90 9.58
N GLY A 42 4.34 1.68 9.50
CA GLY A 42 2.91 1.42 9.70
C GLY A 42 2.04 1.58 8.46
N TYR A 43 2.63 1.79 7.27
CA TYR A 43 1.85 1.90 6.02
C TYR A 43 1.23 0.55 5.63
N ALA A 44 1.95 -0.56 5.84
CA ALA A 44 1.47 -1.91 5.58
C ALA A 44 0.22 -2.24 6.43
N GLU A 45 0.25 -1.92 7.72
CA GLU A 45 -0.85 -2.14 8.67
C GLU A 45 -2.07 -1.31 8.29
N LYS A 46 -1.87 -0.01 8.03
CA LYS A 46 -2.95 0.88 7.57
C LYS A 46 -3.58 0.41 6.27
N PHE A 47 -2.76 0.00 5.31
CA PHE A 47 -3.26 -0.55 4.04
C PHE A 47 -4.07 -1.82 4.26
N ARG A 48 -3.58 -2.74 5.11
CA ARG A 48 -4.29 -3.97 5.45
C ARG A 48 -5.65 -3.69 6.09
N GLU A 49 -5.72 -2.77 7.04
CA GLU A 49 -6.98 -2.37 7.68
C GLU A 49 -7.98 -1.77 6.67
N GLN A 50 -7.51 -0.91 5.78
CA GLN A 50 -8.32 -0.33 4.72
C GLN A 50 -8.82 -1.39 3.73
N TYR A 51 -7.94 -2.30 3.32
CA TYR A 51 -8.30 -3.39 2.42
C TYR A 51 -9.35 -4.30 3.07
N LEU A 52 -9.16 -4.71 4.33
CA LEU A 52 -10.10 -5.58 5.02
C LEU A 52 -11.45 -4.90 5.28
N SER A 53 -11.45 -3.64 5.73
CA SER A 53 -12.70 -2.89 5.94
C SER A 53 -13.49 -2.70 4.64
N ALA A 54 -12.81 -2.39 3.53
CA ALA A 54 -13.45 -2.31 2.22
C ALA A 54 -14.03 -3.64 1.75
N ASN A 55 -13.42 -4.78 2.10
CA ASN A 55 -13.95 -6.11 1.77
C ASN A 55 -15.10 -6.55 2.69
N VAL A 56 -15.07 -6.17 3.97
CA VAL A 56 -16.16 -6.47 4.91
C VAL A 56 -17.41 -5.66 4.58
N ALA A 57 -17.27 -4.39 4.16
CA ALA A 57 -18.39 -3.56 3.74
C ALA A 57 -19.15 -4.09 2.51
N VAL A 58 -18.48 -4.88 1.66
CA VAL A 58 -19.09 -5.49 0.47
C VAL A 58 -19.92 -6.75 0.80
N LEU A 59 -19.75 -7.33 1.99
CA LEU A 59 -20.48 -8.53 2.42
C LEU A 59 -21.77 -8.23 3.22
N GLN A 60 -22.03 -6.96 3.54
CA GLN A 60 -23.20 -6.53 4.33
C GLN A 60 -24.28 -5.80 3.52
N HIS A 61 -24.17 -5.78 2.19
CA HIS A 61 -25.17 -5.20 1.27
C HIS A 61 -25.59 -6.17 0.19
#